data_AF-A0A923CNG0-F1
#
_entry.id   AF-A0A923CNG0-F1
#
_cell.length_a   1.000
_cell.length_b   1.000
_cell.length_c   1.000
_cell.angle_alpha   90.00
_cell.angle_beta   90.00
_cell.angle_gamma   90.00
#
_symmetry.space_group_name_H-M   'P 1'
#
loop_
_entity.id
_entity.type
_entity.pdbx_description
1 polymer ?
#
loop_
_entity_poly.entity_id
_entity_poly.type
_entity_poly.pdbx_seq_one_letter_code
_entity_poly.pdbx_strand_id
1 'polypeptide(L)'
;MDAALTALLRADLLDAGYTVDRLRQLWGDEADAALARGDRVPARRALEALGAAGVGTSAVGSREQGAASILARVFLLGEPAPDDALTTALPRLGAQGARELGLVDDAGRAMLDLRPYSSIDAGGAVQWFIASDLGEVSLGTALPADHVLGVGGASLTLAALIPTEPVDSVLDLGTG
;
A
#
# COMPACT_ATOMS: atom_id res chain seq x y z
N MET A 1 8.79 1.68 15.06
CA MET A 1 7.32 1.77 15.12
C MET A 1 6.81 1.08 16.37
N ASP A 2 5.73 1.60 16.96
CA ASP A 2 5.03 0.97 18.09
C ASP A 2 4.37 -0.35 17.63
N ALA A 3 4.64 -1.44 18.34
CA ALA A 3 4.15 -2.77 17.96
C ALA A 3 2.62 -2.92 18.08
N ALA A 4 2.00 -2.26 19.04
CA ALA A 4 0.55 -2.30 19.23
C ALA A 4 -0.15 -1.54 18.09
N LEU A 5 0.32 -0.33 17.78
CA LEU A 5 -0.21 0.43 16.64
C LEU A 5 0.01 -0.30 15.31
N THR A 6 1.17 -0.95 15.13
CA THR A 6 1.45 -1.76 13.94
C THR A 6 0.47 -2.94 13.81
N ALA A 7 0.06 -3.56 14.93
CA ALA A 7 -0.95 -4.62 14.91
C ALA A 7 -2.34 -4.09 14.52
N LEU A 8 -2.71 -2.89 14.96
CA LEU A 8 -3.96 -2.22 14.56
C LEU A 8 -3.95 -1.88 13.06
N LEU A 9 -2.84 -1.33 12.56
CA LEU A 9 -2.63 -1.09 11.13
C LEU A 9 -2.84 -2.38 10.33
N ARG A 10 -2.17 -3.46 10.73
CA ARG A 10 -2.28 -4.75 10.04
C ARG A 10 -3.72 -5.24 9.98
N ALA A 11 -4.46 -5.15 11.09
CA ALA A 11 -5.86 -5.56 11.12
C ALA A 11 -6.73 -4.72 10.16
N ASP A 12 -6.51 -3.40 10.10
CA ASP A 12 -7.25 -2.52 9.21
C ASP A 12 -6.92 -2.73 7.73
N LEU A 13 -5.65 -2.95 7.37
CA LEU A 13 -5.25 -3.25 5.99
C LEU A 13 -5.87 -4.56 5.48
N LEU A 14 -5.95 -5.58 6.35
CA LEU A 14 -6.60 -6.85 6.01
C LEU A 14 -8.11 -6.68 5.82
N ASP A 15 -8.77 -5.98 6.74
CA ASP A 15 -10.22 -5.73 6.65
C ASP A 15 -10.61 -4.83 5.49
N ALA A 16 -9.74 -3.89 5.11
CA ALA A 16 -9.93 -3.09 3.90
C ALA A 16 -9.78 -3.93 2.61
N GLY A 17 -9.28 -5.16 2.71
CA GLY A 17 -8.89 -5.97 1.56
C GLY A 17 -7.83 -5.27 0.71
N TYR A 18 -6.92 -4.52 1.35
CA TYR A 18 -5.89 -3.72 0.68
C TYR A 18 -4.84 -4.62 0.02
N THR A 19 -5.20 -5.29 -1.06
CA THR A 19 -4.41 -6.34 -1.71
C THR A 19 -4.13 -5.98 -3.16
N VAL A 20 -3.11 -6.61 -3.76
CA VAL A 20 -2.78 -6.42 -5.19
C VAL A 20 -4.01 -6.65 -6.08
N ASP A 21 -4.74 -7.75 -5.84
CA ASP A 21 -5.92 -8.09 -6.64
C ASP A 21 -7.07 -7.10 -6.46
N ARG A 22 -7.33 -6.65 -5.22
CA ARG A 22 -8.35 -5.64 -4.95
C ARG A 22 -8.00 -4.32 -5.63
N LEU A 23 -6.75 -3.87 -5.55
CA LEU A 23 -6.31 -2.64 -6.19
C LEU A 23 -6.45 -2.73 -7.71
N ARG A 24 -6.05 -3.84 -8.32
CA ARG A 24 -6.26 -4.10 -9.75
C ARG A 24 -7.74 -4.11 -10.13
N GLN A 25 -8.62 -4.65 -9.29
CA GLN A 25 -10.08 -4.60 -9.52
C GLN A 25 -10.64 -3.16 -9.47
N LEU A 26 -10.03 -2.25 -8.70
CA LEU A 26 -10.47 -0.87 -8.61
C LEU A 26 -10.20 -0.08 -9.90
N TRP A 27 -9.03 -0.28 -10.52
CA TRP A 27 -8.60 0.55 -11.66
C TRP A 27 -8.42 -0.17 -12.99
N GLY A 28 -8.40 -1.50 -12.99
CA GLY A 28 -8.23 -2.33 -14.19
C GLY A 28 -6.79 -2.48 -14.66
N ASP A 29 -6.55 -3.46 -15.51
CA ASP A 29 -5.21 -3.88 -15.96
C ASP A 29 -4.42 -2.77 -16.66
N GLU A 30 -5.10 -1.91 -17.44
CA GLU A 30 -4.45 -0.82 -18.15
C GLU A 30 -3.87 0.21 -17.17
N ALA A 31 -4.63 0.59 -16.15
CA ALA A 31 -4.19 1.52 -15.12
C ALA A 31 -3.09 0.92 -14.25
N ASP A 32 -3.18 -0.37 -13.95
CA ASP A 32 -2.15 -1.12 -13.21
C ASP A 32 -0.80 -1.09 -13.96
N ALA A 33 -0.84 -1.37 -15.27
CA ALA A 33 0.34 -1.32 -16.12
C ALA A 33 0.91 0.10 -16.27
N ALA A 34 0.07 1.14 -16.30
CA ALA A 34 0.50 2.53 -16.32
C ALA A 34 1.19 2.94 -15.01
N LEU A 35 0.62 2.53 -13.87
CA LEU A 35 1.17 2.80 -12.54
C LEU A 35 2.55 2.14 -12.35
N ALA A 36 2.73 0.93 -12.89
CA ALA A 36 4.02 0.24 -12.89
C ALA A 36 5.12 1.01 -13.66
N ARG A 37 4.76 1.92 -14.57
CA ARG A 37 5.68 2.82 -15.28
C ARG A 37 5.73 4.23 -14.70
N GLY A 38 5.10 4.46 -13.54
CA GLY A 38 5.06 5.75 -12.85
C GLY A 38 3.92 6.68 -13.28
N ASP A 39 3.02 6.26 -14.17
CA ASP A 39 1.87 7.08 -14.56
C ASP A 39 0.65 6.80 -13.66
N ARG A 40 0.39 7.74 -12.75
CA ARG A 40 -0.73 7.69 -11.79
C ARG A 40 -2.07 8.14 -12.37
N VAL A 41 -2.08 8.78 -13.54
CA VAL A 41 -3.27 9.44 -14.09
C VAL A 41 -4.40 8.45 -14.40
N PRO A 42 -4.16 7.28 -15.02
CA PRO A 42 -5.21 6.31 -15.29
C PRO A 42 -5.85 5.75 -14.02
N ALA A 43 -5.03 5.40 -13.02
CA ALA A 43 -5.50 4.88 -11.75
C ALA A 43 -6.38 5.90 -11.00
N ARG A 44 -5.94 7.16 -10.94
CA ARG A 44 -6.73 8.25 -10.35
C ARG A 44 -8.08 8.43 -11.04
N ARG A 45 -8.10 8.45 -12.38
CA ARG A 45 -9.35 8.58 -13.15
C ARG A 45 -10.33 7.44 -12.88
N ALA A 46 -9.83 6.22 -12.72
CA ALA A 46 -10.68 5.08 -12.41
C ALA A 46 -11.32 5.19 -11.01
N LEU A 47 -10.56 5.64 -10.00
CA LEU A 47 -11.09 5.87 -8.66
C LEU A 47 -12.10 7.03 -8.61
N GLU A 48 -11.87 8.10 -9.37
CA GLU A 48 -12.83 9.20 -9.55
C GLU A 48 -14.15 8.71 -10.16
N ALA A 49 -14.08 7.87 -11.20
CA ALA A 49 -15.26 7.28 -11.85
C ALA A 49 -16.04 6.35 -10.90
N LEU A 50 -15.35 5.55 -10.09
CA LEU A 50 -15.98 4.70 -9.07
C LEU A 50 -16.75 5.53 -8.03
N GLY A 51 -16.16 6.64 -7.57
CA GLY A 51 -16.83 7.55 -6.63
C GLY A 51 -18.09 8.20 -7.23
N ALA A 52 -18.06 8.54 -8.51
CA ALA A 52 -19.20 9.12 -9.21
C ALA A 52 -20.35 8.12 -9.48
N ALA A 53 -20.04 6.83 -9.62
CA ALA A 53 -21.01 5.81 -9.99
C ALA A 53 -21.97 5.39 -8.86
N GLY A 54 -21.63 5.63 -7.58
CA GLY A 54 -22.46 5.25 -6.43
C GLY A 54 -22.56 3.73 -6.24
N VAL A 55 -22.24 3.23 -5.05
CA VAL A 55 -21.92 1.80 -4.86
C VAL A 55 -23.13 0.87 -5.04
N GLY A 56 -23.12 0.07 -6.11
CA GLY A 56 -24.14 -0.94 -6.46
C GLY A 56 -23.82 -2.38 -6.04
N THR A 57 -23.07 -2.57 -4.94
CA THR A 57 -22.70 -3.91 -4.43
C THR A 57 -23.06 -4.04 -2.95
N SER A 58 -23.11 -5.28 -2.44
CA SER A 58 -23.42 -5.60 -1.03
C SER A 58 -22.74 -4.65 -0.03
N ALA A 59 -23.44 -4.28 1.04
CA ALA A 59 -22.97 -3.28 2.03
C ALA A 59 -21.58 -3.58 2.66
N VAL A 60 -21.14 -4.83 2.65
CA VAL A 60 -19.79 -5.23 3.13
C VAL A 60 -18.74 -4.94 2.05
N GLY A 61 -18.95 -5.43 0.82
CA GLY A 61 -18.04 -5.18 -0.31
C GLY A 61 -17.90 -3.69 -0.65
N SER A 62 -18.95 -2.90 -0.44
CA SER A 62 -18.89 -1.44 -0.63
C SER A 62 -17.96 -0.75 0.37
N ARG A 63 -17.92 -1.23 1.62
CA ARG A 63 -17.07 -0.68 2.68
C ARG A 63 -15.60 -1.03 2.47
N GLU A 64 -15.31 -2.29 2.20
CA GLU A 64 -13.94 -2.74 1.88
C GLU A 64 -13.38 -1.97 0.68
N GLN A 65 -14.18 -1.88 -0.40
CA GLN A 65 -13.81 -1.16 -1.61
C GLN A 65 -13.56 0.32 -1.33
N GLY A 66 -14.38 0.96 -0.49
CA GLY A 66 -14.18 2.34 -0.07
C GLY A 66 -12.89 2.55 0.72
N ALA A 67 -12.61 1.67 1.68
CA ALA A 67 -11.37 1.70 2.47
C ALA A 67 -10.13 1.50 1.59
N ALA A 68 -10.12 0.46 0.75
CA ALA A 68 -9.04 0.21 -0.20
C ALA A 68 -8.80 1.38 -1.15
N SER A 69 -9.87 2.02 -1.64
CA SER A 69 -9.78 3.21 -2.49
C SER A 69 -9.13 4.39 -1.78
N ILE A 70 -9.50 4.66 -0.52
CA ILE A 70 -8.87 5.72 0.29
C ILE A 70 -7.38 5.42 0.50
N LEU A 71 -7.04 4.20 0.91
CA LEU A 71 -5.65 3.78 1.11
C LEU A 71 -4.84 3.89 -0.19
N ALA A 72 -5.43 3.52 -1.33
CA ALA A 72 -4.79 3.63 -2.63
C ALA A 72 -4.49 5.08 -3.02
N ARG A 73 -5.44 5.98 -2.80
CA ARG A 73 -5.28 7.41 -3.06
C ARG A 73 -4.16 8.01 -2.22
N VAL A 74 -4.11 7.68 -0.93
CA VAL A 74 -3.09 8.19 -0.01
C VAL A 74 -1.71 7.62 -0.36
N PHE A 75 -1.56 6.30 -0.34
CA PHE A 75 -0.23 5.68 -0.37
C PHE A 75 0.32 5.46 -1.78
N LEU A 76 -0.51 5.13 -2.77
CA LEU A 76 -0.01 4.89 -4.14
C LEU A 76 -0.10 6.12 -5.05
N LEU A 77 -1.12 6.95 -4.86
CA LEU A 77 -1.34 8.15 -5.70
C LEU A 77 -0.80 9.44 -5.07
N GLY A 78 -0.47 9.44 -3.78
CA GLY A 78 0.08 10.59 -3.07
C GLY A 78 -0.94 11.70 -2.79
N GLU A 79 -2.24 11.37 -2.78
CA GLU A 79 -3.31 12.32 -2.53
C GLU A 79 -3.56 12.47 -1.02
N PRO A 80 -3.65 13.70 -0.48
CA PRO A 80 -4.00 13.89 0.92
C PRO A 80 -5.42 13.40 1.22
N ALA A 81 -5.62 12.85 2.42
CA ALA A 81 -6.94 12.46 2.91
C ALA A 81 -7.29 13.17 4.23
N PRO A 82 -8.53 13.65 4.40
CA PRO A 82 -8.99 14.18 5.67
C PRO A 82 -9.13 13.09 6.75
N ASP A 83 -9.13 13.49 8.02
CA ASP A 83 -9.13 12.57 9.17
C ASP A 83 -10.33 11.62 9.19
N ASP A 84 -11.49 12.04 8.70
CA ASP A 84 -12.70 11.21 8.59
C ASP A 84 -12.53 10.10 7.55
N ALA A 85 -11.91 10.39 6.41
CA ALA A 85 -11.57 9.39 5.40
C ALA A 85 -10.50 8.42 5.93
N LEU A 86 -9.45 8.92 6.57
CA LEU A 86 -8.43 8.09 7.20
C LEU A 86 -9.02 7.18 8.28
N THR A 87 -9.89 7.70 9.13
CA THR A 87 -10.58 6.91 10.17
C THR A 87 -11.57 5.91 9.56
N THR A 88 -12.17 6.22 8.41
CA THR A 88 -13.02 5.28 7.67
C THR A 88 -12.20 4.11 7.12
N ALA A 89 -11.02 4.38 6.58
CA ALA A 89 -10.12 3.39 6.01
C ALA A 89 -9.37 2.58 7.09
N LEU A 90 -9.09 3.19 8.24
CA LEU A 90 -8.32 2.65 9.35
C LEU A 90 -9.14 2.76 10.65
N PRO A 91 -10.24 1.99 10.80
CA PRO A 91 -11.18 2.17 11.91
C PRO A 91 -10.61 1.83 13.29
N ARG A 92 -9.55 1.01 13.37
CA ARG A 92 -8.91 0.65 14.64
C ARG A 92 -7.73 1.55 14.96
N LEU A 93 -6.89 1.82 13.96
CA LEU A 93 -5.71 2.68 14.12
C LEU A 93 -6.10 4.17 14.21
N GLY A 94 -7.08 4.59 13.40
CA GLY A 94 -7.50 5.96 13.25
C GLY A 94 -6.46 6.86 12.58
N ALA A 95 -6.87 8.09 12.25
CA ALA A 95 -5.95 9.11 11.70
C ALA A 95 -4.80 9.44 12.67
N GLN A 96 -5.09 9.48 13.97
CA GLN A 96 -4.09 9.78 15.00
C GLN A 96 -3.01 8.68 15.09
N GLY A 97 -3.42 7.41 15.11
CA GLY A 97 -2.46 6.30 15.11
C GLY A 97 -1.63 6.25 13.83
N ALA A 98 -2.20 6.64 12.68
CA ALA A 98 -1.46 6.75 11.42
C ALA A 98 -0.36 7.82 11.49
N ARG A 99 -0.62 8.97 12.14
CA ARG A 99 0.40 10.01 12.38
C ARG A 99 1.47 9.55 13.36
N GLU A 100 1.07 8.89 14.45
CA GLU A 100 2.00 8.35 15.45
C GLU A 100 2.92 7.28 14.87
N LEU A 101 2.45 6.52 13.88
CA LEU A 101 3.27 5.59 13.11
C LEU A 101 4.12 6.28 12.02
N GLY A 102 3.94 7.58 11.76
CA GLY A 102 4.63 8.30 10.70
C GLY A 102 4.17 7.91 9.30
N LEU A 103 2.96 7.35 9.14
CA LEU A 103 2.42 7.00 7.82
C LEU A 103 1.93 8.24 7.07
N VAL A 104 1.41 9.23 7.79
CA VAL A 104 0.87 10.47 7.24
C VAL A 104 1.25 11.67 8.11
N ASP A 105 1.27 12.86 7.51
CA ASP A 105 1.44 14.13 8.24
C ASP A 105 0.11 14.72 8.74
N ASP A 106 0.17 15.90 9.35
CA ASP A 106 -1.01 16.61 9.88
C ASP A 106 -2.07 16.93 8.82
N ALA A 107 -1.66 17.07 7.56
CA ALA A 107 -2.55 17.33 6.43
C ALA A 107 -3.02 16.03 5.75
N GLY A 108 -2.68 14.87 6.30
CA GLY A 108 -3.06 13.56 5.77
C GLY A 108 -2.32 13.18 4.49
N ARG A 109 -1.17 13.79 4.19
CA ARG A 109 -0.30 13.36 3.09
C ARG A 109 0.54 12.18 3.56
N ALA A 110 0.70 11.18 2.70
CA ALA A 110 1.59 10.06 2.97
C ALA A 110 3.01 10.55 3.25
N MET A 111 3.63 9.98 4.29
CA MET A 111 5.03 10.18 4.68
C MET A 111 5.89 8.95 4.39
N LEU A 112 5.24 7.80 4.25
CA LEU A 112 5.84 6.54 3.81
C LEU A 112 5.05 6.02 2.61
N ASP A 113 5.74 5.31 1.71
CA ASP A 113 5.08 4.45 0.74
C ASP A 113 4.66 3.16 1.47
N LEU A 114 3.43 2.72 1.28
CA LEU A 114 2.89 1.51 1.90
C LEU A 114 2.20 0.70 0.82
N ARG A 115 2.78 -0.45 0.45
CA ARG A 115 2.30 -1.25 -0.69
C ARG A 115 2.00 -2.69 -0.30
N PRO A 116 0.92 -3.26 -0.86
CA PRO A 116 0.68 -4.70 -0.77
C PRO A 116 1.51 -5.45 -1.79
N TYR A 117 2.00 -6.62 -1.38
CA TYR A 117 2.70 -7.59 -2.21
C TYR A 117 2.06 -8.97 -2.02
N SER A 118 1.98 -9.73 -3.10
CA SER A 118 1.62 -11.14 -3.08
C SER A 118 2.81 -11.99 -3.52
N SER A 119 3.02 -13.11 -2.84
CA SER A 119 4.03 -14.10 -3.19
C SER A 119 3.50 -15.51 -2.90
N ILE A 120 4.22 -16.52 -3.37
CA ILE A 120 3.96 -17.92 -3.05
C ILE A 120 5.25 -18.49 -2.46
N ASP A 121 5.17 -19.00 -1.24
CA ASP A 121 6.27 -19.68 -0.57
C ASP A 121 5.96 -21.18 -0.36
N ALA A 122 6.82 -21.88 0.38
CA ALA A 122 6.64 -23.30 0.69
C ALA A 122 5.36 -23.61 1.50
N GLY A 123 4.81 -22.60 2.20
CA GLY A 123 3.56 -22.67 2.98
C GLY A 123 2.32 -22.22 2.20
N GLY A 124 2.48 -21.65 1.00
CA GLY A 124 1.39 -21.25 0.10
C GLY A 124 1.40 -19.76 -0.24
N ALA A 125 0.23 -19.22 -0.58
CA ALA A 125 0.10 -17.80 -0.91
C ALA A 125 0.30 -16.94 0.35
N VAL A 126 1.22 -15.98 0.26
CA VAL A 126 1.49 -15.00 1.31
C VAL A 126 1.21 -13.59 0.81
N GLN A 127 0.74 -12.75 1.73
CA GLN A 127 0.53 -11.33 1.50
C GLN A 127 1.35 -10.52 2.49
N TRP A 128 2.11 -9.58 1.96
CA TRP A 128 2.94 -8.67 2.74
C TRP A 128 2.51 -7.23 2.51
N PHE A 129 2.64 -6.42 3.56
CA PHE A 129 2.59 -4.97 3.46
C PHE A 129 3.99 -4.47 3.76
N ILE A 130 4.57 -3.76 2.80
CA ILE A 130 5.92 -3.22 2.95
C ILE A 130 5.80 -1.71 2.99
N ALA A 131 6.33 -1.12 4.07
CA ALA A 131 6.49 0.30 4.21
C ALA A 131 7.93 0.68 3.83
N SER A 132 8.10 1.76 3.09
CA SER A 132 9.40 2.30 2.67
C SER A 132 9.34 3.82 2.60
N ASP A 133 10.47 4.47 2.32
CA ASP A 133 10.45 5.88 2.03
C ASP A 133 9.72 6.16 0.70
N LEU A 134 9.27 7.40 0.53
CA LEU A 134 8.56 7.85 -0.67
C LEU A 134 9.50 7.95 -1.87
N GLY A 135 9.25 7.18 -2.92
CA GLY A 135 10.06 7.25 -4.14
C GLY A 135 10.00 8.60 -4.89
N GLU A 136 10.86 8.75 -5.91
CA GLU A 136 11.04 10.00 -6.69
C GLU A 136 9.73 10.55 -7.26
N VAL A 137 8.84 9.67 -7.72
CA VAL A 137 7.54 10.07 -8.30
C VAL A 137 6.66 10.75 -7.25
N SER A 138 6.81 10.41 -5.97
CA SER A 138 6.11 11.08 -4.86
C SER A 138 6.83 12.36 -4.43
N LEU A 139 8.17 12.35 -4.35
CA LEU A 139 8.95 13.48 -3.86
C LEU A 139 9.17 14.59 -4.89
N GLY A 140 9.18 14.28 -6.18
CA GLY A 140 9.51 15.21 -7.26
C GLY A 140 10.98 15.68 -7.27
N THR A 141 11.83 15.04 -6.47
CA THR A 141 13.26 15.37 -6.31
C THR A 141 14.09 14.09 -6.40
N ALA A 142 15.40 14.26 -6.63
CA ALA A 142 16.36 13.16 -6.49
C ALA A 142 16.34 12.61 -5.05
N LEU A 143 16.56 11.30 -4.91
CA LEU A 143 16.55 10.64 -3.61
C LEU A 143 17.84 10.90 -2.83
N PRO A 144 17.75 11.16 -1.52
CA PRO A 144 18.90 11.14 -0.61
C PRO A 144 19.62 9.79 -0.59
N ALA A 145 20.88 9.78 -0.15
CA ALA A 145 21.70 8.56 -0.12
C ALA A 145 21.26 7.54 0.93
N ASP A 146 20.55 7.97 1.97
CA ASP A 146 20.00 7.19 3.07
C ASP A 146 18.54 6.77 2.83
N HIS A 147 18.02 6.99 1.64
CA HIS A 147 16.64 6.69 1.29
C HIS A 147 16.40 5.20 1.05
N VAL A 148 15.43 4.63 1.78
CA VAL A 148 15.04 3.23 1.63
C VAL A 148 13.95 3.12 0.57
N LEU A 149 14.35 2.74 -0.64
CA LEU A 149 13.42 2.48 -1.73
C LEU A 149 12.53 1.26 -1.45
N GLY A 150 11.25 1.37 -1.81
CA GLY A 150 10.33 0.24 -1.79
C GLY A 150 10.72 -0.87 -2.77
N VAL A 151 9.98 -1.98 -2.70
CA VAL A 151 10.25 -3.16 -3.54
C VAL A 151 9.88 -2.87 -5.00
N GLY A 152 10.91 -2.79 -5.84
CA GLY A 152 10.81 -2.61 -7.29
C GLY A 152 11.11 -3.88 -8.09
N GLY A 153 11.22 -3.74 -9.41
CA GLY A 153 11.44 -4.88 -10.33
C GLY A 153 12.73 -5.67 -10.05
N ALA A 154 13.80 -5.01 -9.62
CA ALA A 154 15.05 -5.67 -9.23
C ALA A 154 14.87 -6.53 -7.96
N SER A 155 14.23 -5.97 -6.93
CA SER A 155 13.93 -6.68 -5.68
C SER A 155 13.02 -7.89 -5.92
N LEU A 156 11.99 -7.76 -6.76
CA LEU A 156 11.12 -8.88 -7.15
C LEU A 156 11.87 -9.96 -7.94
N THR A 157 12.79 -9.55 -8.81
CA THR A 157 13.65 -10.48 -9.56
C THR A 157 14.56 -11.27 -8.63
N LEU A 158 15.18 -10.59 -7.66
CA LEU A 158 16.00 -11.25 -6.64
C LEU A 158 15.16 -12.19 -5.77
N ALA A 159 14.00 -11.74 -5.30
CA ALA A 159 13.08 -12.56 -4.51
C ALA A 159 12.67 -13.86 -5.22
N ALA A 160 12.45 -13.80 -6.55
CA ALA A 160 12.13 -14.97 -7.36
C ALA A 160 13.29 -15.97 -7.51
N LEU A 161 14.52 -15.58 -7.16
CA LEU A 161 15.73 -16.42 -7.22
C LEU A 161 16.16 -16.94 -5.85
N ILE A 162 15.50 -16.52 -4.76
CA ILE A 162 15.85 -16.95 -3.40
C ILE A 162 15.60 -18.47 -3.27
N PRO A 163 16.61 -19.27 -2.85
CA PRO A 163 16.41 -20.67 -2.54
C PRO A 163 15.37 -20.85 -1.42
N THR A 164 14.40 -21.75 -1.62
CA THR A 164 13.29 -21.97 -0.68
C THR A 164 13.47 -23.23 0.19
N GLU A 165 14.61 -23.89 0.07
CA GLU A 165 14.96 -25.05 0.90
C GLU A 165 15.15 -24.62 2.37
N PRO A 166 14.61 -25.37 3.35
CA PRO A 166 14.80 -25.06 4.76
C PRO A 166 16.28 -25.08 5.15
N VAL A 167 16.73 -24.05 5.86
CA VAL A 167 18.09 -23.93 6.40
C VAL A 167 18.04 -23.48 7.87
N ASP A 168 19.11 -23.76 8.62
CA ASP A 168 19.17 -23.44 10.06
C ASP A 168 19.31 -21.92 10.33
N SER A 169 19.95 -21.18 9.41
CA SER A 169 20.18 -19.74 9.57
C SER A 169 20.30 -19.03 8.23
N VAL A 170 19.74 -17.81 8.15
CA VAL A 170 19.85 -16.90 7.01
C VAL A 170 20.35 -15.55 7.50
N LEU A 171 21.23 -14.91 6.72
CA LEU A 171 21.66 -13.53 6.93
C LEU A 171 21.20 -12.70 5.74
N ASP A 172 20.36 -11.71 6.00
CA ASP A 172 19.97 -10.71 5.02
C ASP A 172 20.89 -9.48 5.18
N LEU A 173 21.59 -9.11 4.11
CA LEU A 173 22.53 -7.99 4.08
C LEU A 173 21.98 -6.89 3.18
N GLY A 174 21.80 -5.70 3.76
CA GLY A 174 21.13 -4.60 3.08
C GLY A 174 19.62 -4.81 3.07
N THR A 175 19.04 -5.00 4.26
CA THR A 175 17.61 -5.24 4.50
C THR A 175 16.69 -4.06 4.11
N GLY A 176 17.27 -2.99 3.57
CA GLY A 176 16.71 -1.63 3.54
C GLY A 176 17.67 -0.67 4.20
#